data_AF-A0A3C0RA64-F1
#
_entry.id   AF-A0A3C0RA64-F1
#
_cell.length_a   1.000
_cell.length_b   1.000
_cell.length_c   1.000
_cell.angle_alpha   90.00
_cell.angle_beta   90.00
_cell.angle_gamma   90.00
#
_symmetry.space_group_name_H-M   'P 1'
#
loop_
_entity.id
_entity.type
_entity.pdbx_description
1 polymer ?
#
loop_
_entity_poly.entity_id
_entity_poly.type
_entity_poly.pdbx_seq_one_letter_code
_entity_poly.pdbx_strand_id
1 'polypeptide(L)'
;HEDNELKPYIERLMQGEENLLWNTPVEWFAKSSGTTSDKSKFIPVTEESLQDCHYSASKDVLTMYYHFNPESDLLTGKGLVIGGSHQINKLNDTQH
;
A
#
# COMPACT_ATOMS: atom_id res chain seq x y z
N HIS A 1 -14.45 14.16 8.34
CA HIS A 1 -14.29 14.34 9.79
C HIS A 1 -13.55 13.17 10.46
N GLU A 2 -13.34 12.02 9.81
CA GLU A 2 -12.70 10.82 10.41
C GLU A 2 -11.15 10.83 10.46
N ASP A 3 -10.47 11.57 9.59
CA ASP A 3 -9.00 11.44 9.42
C ASP A 3 -8.16 11.73 10.69
N ASN A 4 -8.65 12.57 11.59
CA ASN A 4 -7.91 12.95 12.80
C ASN A 4 -7.97 11.88 13.90
N GLU A 5 -8.92 10.95 13.86
CA GLU A 5 -9.09 9.97 14.94
C GLU A 5 -8.10 8.82 14.83
N LEU A 6 -7.75 8.40 13.60
CA LEU A 6 -6.80 7.32 13.37
C LEU A 6 -5.35 7.77 13.44
N LYS A 7 -5.08 9.07 13.22
CA LYS A 7 -3.74 9.62 13.15
C LYS A 7 -2.82 9.26 14.33
N PRO A 8 -3.26 9.31 15.61
CA PRO A 8 -2.42 8.92 16.74
C PRO A 8 -1.99 7.45 16.68
N TYR A 9 -2.84 6.56 16.19
CA TYR A 9 -2.52 5.14 16.05
C TYR A 9 -1.54 4.89 14.89
N ILE A 10 -1.71 5.61 13.79
CA ILE A 10 -0.79 5.57 12.65
C ILE A 10 0.60 6.04 13.06
N GLU A 11 0.70 7.13 13.82
CA GLU A 11 2.00 7.64 14.31
C GLU A 11 2.69 6.64 15.24
N ARG A 12 1.94 5.94 16.10
CA ARG A 12 2.47 4.88 16.99
C ARG A 12 2.91 3.64 16.20
N LEU A 13 2.14 3.21 15.19
CA LEU A 13 2.54 2.13 14.28
C LEU A 13 3.85 2.48 13.55
N MET A 14 3.99 3.72 13.08
CA MET A 14 5.22 4.20 12.43
C MET A 14 6.43 4.29 13.40
N GLN A 15 6.19 4.27 14.71
CA GLN A 15 7.21 4.19 15.75
C GLN A 15 7.53 2.73 16.17
N GLY A 16 6.90 1.75 15.52
CA GLY A 16 7.12 0.32 15.76
C GLY A 16 6.17 -0.31 16.79
N GLU A 17 5.13 0.40 17.24
CA GLU A 17 4.12 -0.21 18.11
C GLU A 17 3.16 -1.08 17.29
N GLU A 18 3.16 -2.38 17.56
CA GLU A 18 2.34 -3.36 16.84
C GLU A 18 0.94 -3.53 17.45
N ASN A 19 0.07 -4.26 16.75
CA ASN A 19 -1.25 -4.70 17.25
C ASN A 19 -2.22 -3.56 17.64
N LEU A 20 -2.10 -2.38 17.00
CA LEU A 20 -2.97 -1.23 17.26
C LEU A 20 -4.22 -1.19 16.38
N LEU A 21 -4.03 -1.24 15.06
CA LEU A 21 -5.12 -1.18 14.07
C LEU A 21 -5.36 -2.50 13.36
N TRP A 22 -4.38 -3.41 13.44
CA TRP A 22 -4.39 -4.70 12.78
C TRP A 22 -3.57 -5.70 13.59
N ASN A 23 -3.91 -6.98 13.50
CA ASN A 23 -3.33 -8.04 14.33
C ASN A 23 -2.11 -8.73 13.72
N THR A 24 -1.60 -8.23 12.59
CA THR A 24 -0.35 -8.70 11.97
C THR A 24 0.61 -7.52 11.78
N PRO A 25 1.93 -7.77 11.71
CA PRO A 25 2.92 -6.71 11.60
C PRO A 25 2.71 -5.81 10.38
N VAL A 26 2.93 -4.51 10.57
CA VAL A 26 2.87 -3.49 9.51
C VAL A 26 4.26 -2.90 9.31
N GLU A 27 4.92 -3.29 8.22
CA GLU A 27 6.27 -2.81 7.90
C GLU A 27 6.25 -1.61 6.96
N TRP A 28 5.24 -1.54 6.10
CA TRP A 28 5.18 -0.59 4.99
C TRP A 28 4.02 0.40 5.16
N PHE A 29 4.26 1.64 4.74
CA PHE A 29 3.24 2.67 4.71
C PHE A 29 3.16 3.29 3.32
N ALA A 30 1.97 3.28 2.73
CA ALA A 30 1.70 4.04 1.52
C ALA A 30 1.50 5.51 1.86
N LYS A 31 2.22 6.39 1.17
CA LYS A 31 2.07 7.84 1.29
C LYS A 31 1.04 8.33 0.28
N SER A 32 -0.11 8.80 0.77
CA SER A 32 -1.10 9.48 -0.07
C SER A 32 -0.90 10.99 -0.02
N SER A 33 -1.20 11.67 -1.13
CA SER A 33 -0.92 13.11 -1.29
C SER A 33 -1.74 14.01 -0.36
N GLY A 34 -2.88 13.53 0.18
CA GLY A 34 -3.76 14.26 1.10
C GLY A 34 -4.37 15.52 0.47
N THR A 35 -5.71 15.62 0.40
CA THR A 35 -6.39 16.82 -0.14
C THR A 35 -6.74 17.86 0.92
N THR A 36 -6.50 17.57 2.21
CA THR A 36 -6.82 18.43 3.34
C THR A 36 -5.57 18.81 4.11
N SER A 37 -5.25 20.11 4.14
CA SER A 37 -4.18 20.73 4.94
C SER A 37 -2.80 20.09 4.80
N ASP A 38 -2.24 20.08 3.57
CA ASP A 38 -0.82 19.90 3.18
C ASP A 38 0.00 18.77 3.84
N LYS A 39 -0.63 17.87 4.60
CA LYS A 39 0.04 16.77 5.28
C LYS A 39 -0.32 15.48 4.57
N SER A 40 0.70 14.82 4.03
CA SER A 40 0.57 13.48 3.45
C SER A 40 -0.01 12.52 4.49
N LYS A 41 -0.92 11.65 4.06
CA LYS A 41 -1.45 10.59 4.91
C LYS A 41 -0.62 9.33 4.73
N PHE A 42 -0.40 8.61 5.83
CA PHE A 42 0.28 7.32 5.81
C PHE A 42 -0.77 6.25 6.04
N ILE A 43 -0.84 5.30 5.10
CA ILE A 43 -1.79 4.20 5.12
C ILE A 43 -0.98 2.93 5.39
N PRO A 44 -1.28 2.17 6.46
CA PRO A 44 -0.56 0.94 6.76
C PRO A 44 -0.82 -0.08 5.65
N VAL A 45 0.25 -0.72 5.19
CA VAL A 45 0.19 -1.78 4.17
C VAL A 45 0.52 -3.09 4.87
N THR A 46 -0.49 -3.93 5.04
CA THR A 46 -0.35 -5.29 5.59
C THR A 46 -0.19 -6.29 4.46
N GLU A 47 0.35 -7.47 4.76
CA GLU A 47 0.46 -8.55 3.79
C GLU A 47 -0.92 -8.99 3.26
N GLU A 48 -1.93 -9.03 4.12
CA GLU A 48 -3.30 -9.36 3.72
C GLU A 48 -3.86 -8.31 2.76
N SER A 49 -3.58 -7.01 2.98
CA SER A 49 -4.00 -5.96 2.06
C SER A 49 -3.35 -6.11 0.67
N LEU A 50 -2.11 -6.62 0.60
CA LEU A 50 -1.46 -6.92 -0.67
C LEU A 50 -2.11 -8.13 -1.35
N GLN A 51 -2.33 -9.21 -0.61
CA GLN A 51 -2.87 -10.46 -1.16
C GLN A 51 -4.35 -10.36 -1.52
N ASP A 52 -5.19 -9.98 -0.56
CA ASP A 52 -6.64 -10.05 -0.66
C ASP A 52 -7.25 -8.84 -1.38
N CYS A 53 -6.50 -7.74 -1.50
CA CYS A 53 -6.93 -6.56 -2.23
C CYS A 53 -6.04 -6.31 -3.45
N HIS A 54 -4.79 -5.88 -3.28
CA HIS A 54 -3.99 -5.36 -4.40
C HIS A 54 -3.77 -6.39 -5.52
N TYR A 55 -3.31 -7.59 -5.17
CA TYR A 55 -3.06 -8.66 -6.14
C TYR A 55 -4.34 -9.30 -6.65
N SER A 56 -5.35 -9.47 -5.79
CA SER A 56 -6.65 -10.00 -6.21
C SER A 56 -7.34 -9.07 -7.22
N ALA A 57 -7.40 -7.77 -6.94
CA ALA A 57 -7.94 -6.79 -7.88
C ALA A 57 -7.14 -6.73 -9.19
N SER A 58 -5.81 -6.87 -9.14
CA SER A 58 -4.98 -6.92 -10.36
C SER A 58 -5.32 -8.13 -11.24
N LYS A 59 -5.57 -9.30 -10.64
CA LYS A 59 -6.02 -10.50 -11.36
C LYS A 59 -7.39 -10.29 -11.99
N ASP A 60 -8.33 -9.67 -11.29
CA ASP A 60 -9.67 -9.38 -11.82
C ASP A 60 -9.60 -8.45 -13.02
N VAL A 61 -8.81 -7.37 -12.93
CA VAL A 61 -8.59 -6.44 -14.04
C VAL A 61 -8.02 -7.16 -15.25
N LEU A 62 -7.00 -7.99 -15.05
CA LEU A 62 -6.37 -8.74 -16.13
C LEU A 62 -7.34 -9.75 -16.76
N THR A 63 -8.10 -10.46 -15.93
CA THR A 63 -9.11 -11.44 -16.38
C THR A 63 -10.19 -10.75 -17.21
N MET A 64 -10.70 -9.62 -16.72
CA MET A 64 -11.70 -8.84 -17.42
C MET A 64 -11.15 -8.29 -18.75
N TYR A 65 -9.90 -7.81 -18.76
CA TYR A 65 -9.26 -7.33 -19.98
C TYR A 65 -9.19 -8.43 -21.05
N TYR A 66 -8.74 -9.64 -20.69
CA TYR A 66 -8.66 -10.77 -21.61
C TYR A 66 -10.01 -11.31 -22.03
N HIS A 67 -11.02 -11.23 -21.16
CA HIS A 67 -12.40 -11.57 -21.52
C HIS A 67 -12.90 -10.71 -22.69
N PHE A 68 -12.58 -9.41 -22.69
CA PHE A 68 -12.98 -8.49 -23.77
C PHE A 68 -11.99 -8.45 -24.94
N ASN A 69 -10.75 -8.93 -24.77
CA ASN A 69 -9.68 -8.89 -25.77
C ASN A 69 -8.96 -10.25 -25.84
N PRO A 70 -9.62 -11.32 -26.33
CA PRO A 70 -9.08 -12.69 -26.26
C PRO A 70 -7.77 -12.88 -27.04
N GLU A 71 -7.55 -12.08 -28.10
CA GLU A 71 -6.35 -12.14 -28.95
C GLU A 71 -5.21 -11.23 -28.46
N SER A 72 -5.29 -10.68 -27.24
CA SER A 72 -4.29 -9.72 -26.75
C SER A 72 -2.97 -10.36 -26.32
N ASP A 73 -1.86 -9.85 -26.84
CA ASP A 73 -0.50 -10.23 -26.47
C ASP A 73 0.05 -9.48 -25.23
N LEU A 74 -0.82 -8.88 -24.40
CA LEU A 74 -0.42 -8.03 -23.28
C LEU A 74 0.64 -8.67 -22.34
N LEU A 75 0.47 -9.94 -21.99
CA LEU A 75 1.37 -10.67 -21.09
C LEU A 75 2.59 -11.29 -21.78
N THR A 76 2.66 -11.28 -23.12
CA THR A 76 3.76 -11.89 -23.89
C THR A 76 4.82 -10.85 -24.29
N GLY A 77 4.49 -9.55 -24.23
CA GLY A 77 5.38 -8.44 -24.52
C GLY A 77 6.29 -8.02 -23.36
N LYS A 78 7.10 -6.98 -23.59
CA LYS A 78 7.91 -6.33 -22.54
C LYS A 78 7.09 -5.26 -21.84
N GLY A 79 7.00 -5.33 -20.51
CA GLY A 79 6.41 -4.29 -19.68
C GLY A 79 7.46 -3.26 -19.23
N LEU A 80 7.12 -1.96 -19.32
CA LEU A 80 7.86 -0.89 -18.66
C LEU A 80 7.03 -0.42 -17.46
N VAL A 81 7.59 -0.55 -16.27
CA VAL A 81 6.98 -0.03 -15.04
C VAL A 81 7.81 1.16 -14.56
N ILE A 82 7.15 2.28 -14.32
CA ILE A 82 7.76 3.49 -13.75
C ILE A 82 7.23 3.62 -12.33
N GLY A 83 8.06 3.26 -11.34
CA GLY A 83 7.73 3.36 -9.93
C GLY A 83 7.92 4.77 -9.37
N GLY A 84 7.24 5.05 -8.26
CA GLY A 84 7.47 6.24 -7.44
C GLY A 84 8.74 6.12 -6.57
N SER A 85 9.05 7.18 -5.82
CA SER A 85 10.21 7.18 -4.92
C SER A 85 9.93 6.40 -3.62
N HIS A 86 10.88 5.54 -3.23
CA HIS A 86 10.89 4.85 -1.96
C HIS A 86 11.74 5.62 -0.94
N GLN A 87 11.27 5.76 0.30
CA GLN A 87 12.03 6.39 1.38
C GLN A 87 12.06 5.47 2.59
N ILE A 88 13.26 5.20 3.11
CA ILE A 88 13.44 4.47 4.36
C ILE A 88 13.15 5.43 5.50
N ASN A 89 12.24 5.05 6.40
CA ASN A 89 12.02 5.79 7.64
C ASN A 89 13.17 5.48 8.61
N LYS A 90 13.89 6.50 9.05
CA LYS A 90 15.12 6.38 9.88
C LYS A 90 14.88 5.93 11.33
N LEU A 91 13.64 5.58 11.69
CA LEU A 91 13.29 5.18 13.05
C LEU A 91 13.47 3.67 13.33
N ASN A 92 13.78 2.87 12.30
CA ASN A 92 13.97 1.42 12.44
C ASN A 92 15.43 0.95 12.59
N ASP A 93 16.39 1.85 12.83
CA ASP A 93 17.81 1.47 13.06
C ASP A 93 18.06 0.73 14.40
N THR A 94 17.02 0.47 15.21
CA THR A 94 17.15 -0.17 16.54
C THR A 94 16.45 -1.53 16.70
N GLN A 95 16.14 -2.24 15.62
CA GLN A 95 15.77 -3.65 15.74
C GLN A 95 16.88 -4.54 15.17
N HIS A 96 17.53 -5.26 16.08
CA HIS A 96 18.55 -6.28 15.84
C HIS A 96 18.08 -7.42 14.93
#